data_AF-A0A7C7UFP2-F1
#
_entry.id   AF-A0A7C7UFP2-F1
#
_cell.length_a   1.000
_cell.length_b   1.000
_cell.length_c   1.000
_cell.angle_alpha   90.00
_cell.angle_beta   90.00
_cell.angle_gamma   90.00
#
_symmetry.space_group_name_H-M   'P 1'
#
loop_
_entity.id
_entity.type
_entity.pdbx_description
1 polymer ?
#
loop_
_entity_poly.entity_id
_entity_poly.type
_entity_poly.pdbx_seq_one_letter_code
_entity_poly.pdbx_strand_id
1 'polypeptide(L)'
;MRQVTIKQIAEALGVTQQAVQKRAKSWPYEEATGRGGKRRLYRLEDLPADVQVAVLKTHDIIVPAPTKAPTVPTKRRRSTYSEETLNAKWARLRDDQRARAEAKCKVIRAAVSVHEREGTPLTVALKQASEGTPWSCATLRDCYYGKGNHAGLV
;
A
#
# COMPACT_ATOMS: atom_id res chain seq x y z
N MET A 1 28.27 2.26 -25.04
CA MET A 1 28.55 2.10 -23.60
C MET A 1 27.33 1.49 -22.93
N ARG A 2 27.51 0.39 -22.20
CA ARG A 2 26.40 -0.34 -21.59
C ARG A 2 26.30 0.03 -20.12
N GLN A 3 25.20 0.70 -19.76
CA GLN A 3 24.91 1.13 -18.40
C GLN A 3 23.96 0.15 -17.73
N VAL A 4 24.19 -0.12 -16.44
CA VAL A 4 23.38 -1.02 -15.63
C VAL A 4 23.00 -0.36 -14.31
N THR A 5 21.83 -0.73 -13.81
CA THR A 5 21.31 -0.24 -12.52
C THR A 5 21.71 -1.20 -11.39
N ILE A 6 21.75 -0.69 -10.16
CA ILE A 6 21.95 -1.53 -8.94
C ILE A 6 20.98 -2.71 -8.91
N LYS A 7 19.74 -2.50 -9.36
CA LYS A 7 18.73 -3.56 -9.40
C LYS A 7 19.14 -4.70 -10.33
N GLN A 8 19.62 -4.38 -11.54
CA GLN A 8 20.09 -5.37 -12.50
C GLN A 8 21.35 -6.10 -12.00
N ILE A 9 22.25 -5.38 -11.34
CA ILE A 9 23.43 -5.98 -10.71
C ILE A 9 23.01 -6.95 -9.59
N ALA A 10 22.05 -6.55 -8.75
CA ALA A 10 21.54 -7.39 -7.66
C ALA A 10 20.87 -8.67 -8.19
N GLU A 11 20.11 -8.55 -9.27
CA GLU A 11 19.49 -9.69 -9.95
C GLU A 11 20.53 -10.62 -10.58
N ALA A 12 21.53 -10.08 -11.28
CA ALA A 12 22.61 -10.86 -11.87
C ALA A 12 23.48 -11.60 -10.83
N LEU A 13 23.69 -10.98 -9.67
CA LEU A 13 24.44 -11.57 -8.56
C LEU A 13 23.59 -12.47 -7.65
N GLY A 14 22.26 -12.48 -7.80
CA GLY A 14 21.34 -13.20 -6.91
C GLY A 14 21.37 -12.70 -5.46
N VAL A 15 21.76 -11.45 -5.21
CA VAL A 15 21.88 -10.85 -3.86
C VAL A 15 20.88 -9.72 -3.67
N THR A 16 20.67 -9.30 -2.42
CA THR A 16 19.77 -8.19 -2.11
C THR A 16 20.32 -6.86 -2.64
N GLN A 17 19.42 -5.93 -2.99
CA GLN A 17 19.81 -4.59 -3.45
C GLN A 17 20.66 -3.85 -2.41
N GLN A 18 20.41 -4.07 -1.12
CA GLN A 18 21.19 -3.47 -0.03
C GLN A 18 22.65 -3.99 -0.01
N ALA A 19 22.86 -5.27 -0.28
CA ALA A 19 24.21 -5.85 -0.36
C ALA A 19 25.00 -5.24 -1.52
N VAL A 20 24.36 -5.07 -2.69
CA VAL A 20 24.98 -4.38 -3.84
C VAL A 20 25.22 -2.91 -3.52
N GLN A 21 24.27 -2.19 -2.92
CA GLN A 21 24.47 -0.80 -2.53
C GLN A 21 25.67 -0.59 -1.61
N LYS A 22 25.91 -1.53 -0.68
CA LYS A 22 27.08 -1.49 0.21
C LYS A 22 28.39 -1.59 -0.56
N ARG A 23 28.44 -2.42 -1.61
CA ARG A 23 29.60 -2.57 -2.51
C ARG A 23 29.74 -1.40 -3.49
N ALA A 24 28.61 -0.91 -3.99
CA ALA A 24 28.51 0.16 -4.97
C ALA A 24 28.84 1.55 -4.44
N LYS A 25 29.16 1.69 -3.15
CA LYS A 25 29.70 2.94 -2.57
C LYS A 25 31.04 3.33 -3.19
N SER A 26 31.82 2.34 -3.64
CA SER A 26 33.17 2.54 -4.19
C SER A 26 33.21 2.49 -5.72
N TRP A 27 32.05 2.39 -6.39
CA TRP A 27 31.98 2.29 -7.86
C TRP A 27 31.59 3.65 -8.45
N PRO A 28 32.21 4.05 -9.59
CA PRO A 28 31.80 5.25 -10.28
C PRO A 28 30.38 5.09 -10.83
N TYR A 29 29.57 6.12 -10.67
CA TYR A 29 28.19 6.14 -11.13
C TYR A 29 27.86 7.47 -11.79
N GLU A 30 26.96 7.42 -12.76
CA GLU A 30 26.33 8.58 -13.35
C GLU A 30 24.93 8.74 -12.74
N GLU A 31 24.65 9.95 -12.25
CA GLU A 31 23.29 10.30 -11.84
C GLU A 31 22.46 10.64 -13.07
N ALA A 32 21.44 9.83 -13.35
CA ALA A 32 20.43 10.14 -14.35
C ALA A 32 19.13 10.53 -13.65
N THR A 33 18.50 11.61 -14.10
CA THR A 33 17.18 12.02 -13.62
C THR A 33 16.09 11.28 -14.41
N GLY A 34 15.09 10.77 -13.71
CA GLY A 34 13.94 10.09 -14.33
C GLY A 34 12.64 10.36 -13.59
N ARG A 35 11.54 9.77 -14.10
CA ARG A 35 10.23 9.85 -13.44
C ARG A 35 10.32 9.10 -12.10
N GLY A 36 10.23 9.83 -10.99
CA GLY A 36 10.42 9.27 -9.63
C GLY A 36 11.76 9.60 -8.96
N GLY A 37 12.55 10.52 -9.52
CA GLY A 37 13.74 11.07 -8.86
C GLY A 37 15.06 10.68 -9.53
N LYS A 38 16.15 10.76 -8.77
CA LYS A 38 17.50 10.45 -9.23
C LYS A 38 17.74 8.94 -9.19
N ARG A 39 18.25 8.37 -10.28
CA ARG A 39 18.73 6.98 -10.35
C ARG A 39 20.23 6.97 -10.68
N ARG A 40 20.96 6.05 -10.04
CA ARG A 40 22.39 5.83 -10.29
C ARG A 40 22.55 4.77 -11.38
N LEU A 41 23.30 5.11 -12.42
CA LEU A 41 23.67 4.24 -13.53
C LEU A 41 25.17 3.93 -13.42
N TYR A 42 25.52 2.66 -13.55
CA TYR A 42 26.90 2.18 -13.45
C TYR A 42 27.33 1.70 -14.83
N ARG A 43 28.50 2.13 -15.30
CA ARG A 43 29.05 1.63 -16.57
C ARG A 43 29.64 0.25 -16.33
N LEU A 44 29.38 -0.71 -17.22
CA LEU A 44 29.88 -2.07 -17.03
C LEU A 44 31.41 -2.16 -17.00
N GLU A 45 32.09 -1.32 -17.77
CA GLU A 45 33.55 -1.26 -17.86
C GLU A 45 34.23 -0.87 -16.53
N ASP A 46 33.54 -0.07 -15.71
CA ASP A 46 34.07 0.42 -14.44
C ASP A 46 33.71 -0.46 -13.23
N LEU A 47 32.90 -1.51 -13.44
CA LEU A 47 32.53 -2.46 -12.40
C LEU A 47 33.63 -3.50 -12.19
N PRO A 48 33.77 -4.08 -10.99
CA PRO A 48 34.76 -5.12 -10.78
C PRO A 48 34.41 -6.41 -11.55
N ALA A 49 35.44 -7.20 -11.88
CA ALA A 49 35.33 -8.33 -12.82
C ALA A 49 34.31 -9.39 -12.40
N ASP A 50 34.10 -9.57 -11.09
CA ASP A 50 33.07 -10.45 -10.53
C ASP A 50 31.66 -10.02 -10.95
N VAL A 51 31.39 -8.72 -10.90
CA VAL A 51 30.12 -8.11 -11.31
C VAL A 51 29.98 -8.10 -12.82
N GLN A 52 31.05 -7.80 -13.56
CA GLN A 52 31.03 -7.83 -15.02
C GLN A 52 30.64 -9.21 -15.55
N VAL A 53 31.28 -10.26 -15.04
CA VAL A 53 31.02 -11.65 -15.45
C VAL A 53 29.58 -12.05 -15.12
N ALA A 54 29.07 -11.70 -13.94
CA ALA A 54 27.70 -11.99 -13.55
C ALA A 54 26.69 -11.31 -14.49
N VAL A 55 26.88 -10.01 -14.76
CA VAL A 55 25.96 -9.24 -15.60
C VAL A 55 26.05 -9.66 -17.06
N LEU A 56 27.23 -9.98 -17.57
CA LEU A 56 27.41 -10.52 -18.93
C LEU A 56 26.75 -11.89 -19.08
N LYS A 57 26.93 -12.80 -18.11
CA LYS A 57 26.29 -14.13 -18.10
C LYS A 57 24.77 -14.05 -18.11
N THR A 58 24.17 -13.12 -17.36
CA THR A 58 22.71 -12.92 -17.33
C THR A 58 22.19 -12.30 -18.64
N HIS A 59 23.05 -11.64 -19.41
CA HIS A 59 22.65 -10.90 -20.60
C HIS A 59 22.99 -11.55 -21.95
N ASP A 60 23.90 -12.54 -21.99
CA ASP A 60 24.13 -13.39 -23.17
C ASP A 60 23.04 -14.45 -23.34
N ILE A 61 22.35 -14.77 -22.25
CA ILE A 61 21.11 -15.50 -22.33
C ILE A 61 20.05 -14.48 -22.76
N ILE A 62 19.68 -14.52 -24.04
CA ILE A 62 18.36 -14.11 -24.51
C ILE A 62 17.35 -15.00 -23.77
N VAL A 63 17.10 -14.68 -22.50
CA VAL A 63 15.86 -15.04 -21.85
C VAL A 63 14.94 -13.88 -22.20
N PRO A 64 13.76 -14.12 -22.79
CA PRO A 64 12.74 -13.08 -22.80
C PRO A 64 12.62 -12.59 -21.37
N ALA A 65 12.64 -11.25 -21.20
CA ALA A 65 12.46 -10.58 -19.92
C ALA A 65 11.54 -11.42 -19.04
N PRO A 66 11.84 -11.70 -17.76
CA PRO A 66 10.84 -12.29 -16.89
C PRO A 66 9.66 -11.33 -17.01
N THR A 67 8.66 -11.77 -17.76
CA THR A 67 7.45 -11.02 -18.01
C THR A 67 7.05 -10.68 -16.62
N LYS A 68 7.14 -9.40 -16.25
CA LYS A 68 6.42 -8.91 -15.09
C LYS A 68 5.06 -9.50 -15.33
N ALA A 69 4.69 -10.51 -14.54
CA ALA A 69 3.34 -11.05 -14.55
C ALA A 69 2.48 -9.81 -14.64
N PRO A 70 1.62 -9.70 -15.69
CA PRO A 70 0.94 -8.46 -15.99
C PRO A 70 0.51 -7.92 -14.66
N THR A 71 1.05 -6.76 -14.29
CA THR A 71 0.70 -6.14 -13.02
C THR A 71 -0.73 -5.76 -13.28
N VAL A 72 -1.61 -6.74 -13.07
CA VAL A 72 -3.05 -6.58 -13.04
C VAL A 72 -3.16 -5.37 -12.16
N PRO A 73 -3.79 -4.27 -12.61
CA PRO A 73 -4.09 -3.22 -11.69
C PRO A 73 -4.83 -3.95 -10.57
N THR A 74 -4.18 -4.11 -9.42
CA THR A 74 -4.82 -4.55 -8.21
C THR A 74 -5.70 -3.35 -7.86
N LYS A 75 -6.79 -3.19 -8.62
CA LYS A 75 -8.04 -2.64 -8.12
C LYS A 75 -8.15 -3.32 -6.78
N ARG A 76 -7.91 -2.53 -5.74
CA ARG A 76 -7.84 -3.00 -4.36
C ARG A 76 -8.98 -3.98 -4.19
N ARG A 77 -8.68 -5.27 -4.07
CA ARG A 77 -9.72 -6.28 -3.92
C ARG A 77 -10.46 -5.84 -2.65
N ARG A 78 -11.72 -5.44 -2.81
CA ARG A 78 -12.59 -5.09 -1.68
C ARG A 78 -12.46 -6.25 -0.71
N SER A 79 -12.03 -5.98 0.52
CA SER A 79 -11.81 -7.05 1.49
C SER A 79 -13.16 -7.69 1.78
N THR A 80 -13.43 -8.83 1.15
CA THR A 80 -14.60 -9.65 1.45
C THR A 80 -14.32 -10.37 2.74
N TYR A 81 -14.57 -9.71 3.87
CA TYR A 81 -14.59 -10.41 5.15
C TYR A 81 -15.82 -11.32 5.18
N SER A 82 -15.64 -12.59 5.53
CA SER A 82 -16.76 -13.47 5.88
C SER A 82 -17.32 -13.05 7.24
N GLU A 83 -18.64 -13.13 7.42
CA GLU A 83 -19.31 -12.82 8.70
C GLU A 83 -18.66 -13.56 9.87
N GLU A 84 -18.31 -14.83 9.69
CA GLU A 84 -17.65 -15.65 10.71
C GLU A 84 -16.30 -15.07 11.13
N THR A 85 -15.51 -14.60 10.16
CA THR A 85 -14.21 -13.97 10.44
C THR A 85 -14.35 -12.63 11.16
N LEU A 86 -15.41 -11.87 10.87
CA LEU A 86 -15.72 -10.63 11.59
C LEU A 86 -16.17 -10.93 13.02
N ASN A 87 -17.02 -11.92 13.21
CA ASN A 87 -17.51 -12.34 14.52
C ASN A 87 -16.38 -12.88 15.40
N ALA A 88 -15.50 -13.73 14.85
CA ALA A 88 -14.32 -14.22 15.57
C ALA A 88 -13.36 -13.08 15.95
N LYS A 89 -13.22 -12.07 15.08
CA LYS A 89 -12.43 -10.87 15.40
C LYS A 89 -13.10 -10.06 16.51
N TRP A 90 -14.42 -9.85 16.44
CA TRP A 90 -15.22 -9.18 17.47
C TRP A 90 -15.11 -9.89 18.83
N ALA A 91 -15.15 -11.22 18.83
CA ALA A 91 -15.00 -12.06 20.02
C ALA A 91 -13.65 -11.88 20.74
N ARG A 92 -12.59 -11.45 20.01
CA ARG A 92 -11.24 -11.24 20.57
C ARG A 92 -10.96 -9.80 20.99
N LEU A 93 -11.83 -8.84 20.65
CA LEU A 93 -11.64 -7.43 21.04
C LEU A 93 -11.79 -7.25 22.56
N ARG A 94 -10.98 -6.35 23.13
CA ARG A 94 -11.09 -5.94 24.54
C ARG A 94 -12.39 -5.17 24.76
N ASP A 95 -12.94 -5.24 25.98
CA ASP A 95 -14.22 -4.58 26.29
C ASP A 95 -14.19 -3.07 26.06
N ASP A 96 -13.07 -2.39 26.35
CA ASP A 96 -12.89 -0.96 26.02
C ASP A 96 -13.06 -0.67 24.51
N GLN A 97 -12.59 -1.58 23.66
CA GLN A 97 -12.66 -1.43 22.21
C GLN A 97 -14.08 -1.70 21.72
N ARG A 98 -14.77 -2.66 22.33
CA ARG A 98 -16.20 -2.94 22.08
C ARG A 98 -17.06 -1.76 22.49
N ALA A 99 -16.90 -1.25 23.71
CA ALA A 99 -17.65 -0.09 24.21
C ALA A 99 -17.49 1.14 23.30
N ARG A 100 -16.27 1.42 22.84
CA ARG A 100 -16.02 2.50 21.87
C ARG A 100 -16.68 2.25 20.52
N ALA A 101 -16.67 1.02 20.02
CA ALA A 101 -17.32 0.66 18.76
C ALA A 101 -18.86 0.74 18.87
N GLU A 102 -19.43 0.27 19.97
CA GLU A 102 -20.86 0.37 20.27
C GLU A 102 -21.32 1.82 20.38
N ALA A 103 -20.57 2.66 21.07
CA ALA A 103 -20.86 4.08 21.18
C ALA A 103 -20.85 4.77 19.80
N LYS A 104 -19.91 4.42 18.91
CA LYS A 104 -19.93 4.90 17.51
C LYS A 104 -21.15 4.39 16.75
N CYS A 105 -21.46 3.10 16.83
CA CYS A 105 -22.63 2.52 16.17
C CYS A 105 -23.93 3.18 16.63
N LYS A 106 -24.03 3.55 17.92
CA LYS A 106 -25.19 4.27 18.47
C LYS A 106 -25.35 5.65 17.82
N VAL A 107 -24.26 6.41 17.69
CA VAL A 107 -24.28 7.74 17.05
C VAL A 107 -24.64 7.63 15.56
N ILE A 108 -24.05 6.68 14.84
CA ILE A 108 -24.34 6.48 13.41
C ILE A 108 -25.81 6.05 13.22
N ARG A 109 -26.34 5.13 14.03
CA ARG A 109 -27.75 4.73 13.97
C ARG A 109 -28.68 5.90 14.25
N ALA A 110 -28.38 6.75 15.23
CA ALA A 110 -29.18 7.94 15.51
C ALA A 110 -29.20 8.90 14.31
N ALA A 111 -28.05 9.13 13.67
CA ALA A 111 -27.97 9.95 12.46
C ALA A 111 -28.78 9.36 11.28
N VAL A 112 -28.75 8.03 11.10
CA VAL A 112 -29.56 7.35 10.07
C VAL A 112 -31.06 7.50 10.38
N SER A 113 -31.48 7.35 11.63
CA SER A 113 -32.88 7.57 12.01
C SER A 113 -33.35 9.00 11.78
N VAL A 114 -32.48 10.01 11.97
CA VAL A 114 -32.79 11.41 11.64
C VAL A 114 -32.91 11.59 10.13
N HIS A 115 -31.98 11.02 9.35
CA HIS A 115 -32.04 11.02 7.88
C HIS A 115 -33.36 10.43 7.36
N GLU A 116 -33.79 9.28 7.89
CA GLU A 116 -35.02 8.60 7.49
C GLU A 116 -36.28 9.37 7.88
N ARG A 117 -36.29 10.01 9.06
CA ARG A 117 -37.46 10.76 9.56
C ARG A 117 -37.65 12.11 8.90
N GLU A 118 -36.56 12.84 8.69
CA GLU A 118 -36.61 14.24 8.24
C GLU A 118 -36.29 14.38 6.74
N GLY A 119 -35.86 13.30 6.08
CA GLY A 119 -35.42 13.33 4.69
C GLY A 119 -34.17 14.19 4.45
N THR A 120 -33.47 14.59 5.51
CA THR A 120 -32.26 15.41 5.44
C THR A 120 -31.10 14.58 4.92
N PRO A 121 -30.17 15.10 4.10
CA PRO A 121 -29.04 14.29 3.62
C PRO A 121 -28.23 13.71 4.78
N LEU A 122 -27.84 12.43 4.70
CA LEU A 122 -27.12 11.74 5.77
C LEU A 122 -25.84 12.48 6.22
N THR A 123 -25.18 13.20 5.31
CA THR A 123 -24.02 14.03 5.65
C THR A 123 -24.34 15.15 6.64
N VAL A 124 -25.54 15.72 6.57
CA VAL A 124 -26.02 16.76 7.50
C VAL A 124 -26.34 16.13 8.85
N ALA A 125 -27.07 15.01 8.86
CA ALA A 125 -27.39 14.28 10.08
C ALA A 125 -26.13 13.77 10.81
N LEU A 126 -25.12 13.27 10.08
CA LEU A 126 -23.83 12.88 10.64
C LEU A 126 -23.02 14.07 11.17
N LYS A 127 -23.16 15.25 10.56
CA LYS A 127 -22.52 16.47 11.06
C LYS A 127 -23.14 16.88 12.40
N GLN A 128 -24.46 16.96 12.48
CA GLN A 128 -25.17 17.25 13.73
C GLN A 128 -24.84 16.22 14.82
N ALA A 129 -24.85 14.92 14.47
CA ALA A 129 -24.50 13.86 15.40
C ALA A 129 -23.04 13.91 15.88
N SER A 130 -22.14 14.56 15.13
CA SER A 130 -20.74 14.70 15.53
C SER A 130 -20.50 15.80 16.57
N GLU A 131 -21.35 16.83 16.65
CA GLU A 131 -21.14 18.02 17.49
C GLU A 131 -21.10 17.71 19.00
N GLY A 132 -21.72 16.62 19.45
CA GLY A 132 -21.70 16.15 20.84
C GLY A 132 -20.80 14.96 21.12
N THR A 133 -19.92 14.59 20.18
CA THR A 133 -19.13 13.34 20.27
C THR A 133 -17.65 13.61 20.04
N PRO A 134 -16.75 12.73 20.53
CA PRO A 134 -15.32 12.86 20.28
C PRO A 134 -14.92 12.49 18.83
N TRP A 135 -15.87 12.14 17.95
CA TRP A 135 -15.58 11.71 16.58
C TRP A 135 -16.00 12.75 15.56
N SER A 136 -15.12 13.03 14.60
CA SER A 136 -15.43 13.94 13.51
C SER A 136 -16.49 13.36 12.56
N CYS A 137 -17.25 14.23 11.92
CA CYS A 137 -18.17 13.87 10.83
C CYS A 137 -17.50 12.98 9.76
N ALA A 138 -16.24 13.26 9.41
CA ALA A 138 -15.48 12.44 8.45
C ALA A 138 -15.25 11.00 8.95
N THR A 139 -14.95 10.84 10.25
CA THR A 139 -14.77 9.52 10.87
C THR A 139 -16.05 8.72 10.84
N LEU A 140 -17.18 9.34 11.22
CA LEU A 140 -18.48 8.66 11.23
C LEU A 140 -18.91 8.28 9.80
N ARG A 141 -18.65 9.15 8.82
CA ARG A 141 -18.89 8.87 7.39
C ARG A 141 -18.06 7.71 6.87
N ASP A 142 -16.76 7.69 7.18
CA ASP A 142 -15.85 6.60 6.80
C ASP A 142 -16.27 5.26 7.44
N CYS A 143 -16.83 5.29 8.65
CA CYS A 143 -17.42 4.10 9.29
C CYS A 143 -18.72 3.66 8.62
N TYR A 144 -19.55 4.60 8.16
CA TYR A 144 -20.83 4.28 7.52
C TYR A 144 -20.67 3.76 6.08
N TYR A 145 -19.96 4.48 5.22
CA TYR A 145 -19.77 4.07 3.81
C TYR A 145 -18.57 3.15 3.58
N GLY A 146 -17.71 3.01 4.59
CA GLY A 146 -16.43 2.31 4.45
C GLY A 146 -15.35 3.21 3.85
N LYS A 147 -14.09 2.84 4.09
CA LYS A 147 -12.92 3.55 3.55
C LYS A 147 -11.89 2.56 3.02
N GLY A 148 -11.52 2.74 1.75
CA GLY A 148 -10.50 1.90 1.11
C GLY A 148 -10.93 0.44 1.04
N ASN A 149 -10.33 -0.40 1.88
CA ASN A 149 -10.61 -1.85 1.93
C ASN A 149 -11.58 -2.23 3.06
N HIS A 150 -11.98 -1.29 3.91
CA HIS A 150 -12.92 -1.55 4.99
C HIS A 150 -14.34 -1.37 4.48
N ALA A 151 -15.16 -2.41 4.64
CA ALA A 151 -16.60 -2.32 4.40
C ALA A 151 -17.23 -1.31 5.38
N GLY A 152 -18.22 -0.57 4.89
CA GLY A 152 -19.05 0.29 5.72
C GLY A 152 -20.08 -0.50 6.51
N LEU A 153 -20.96 0.22 7.21
CA LEU A 153 -22.15 -0.34 7.83
C LEU A 153 -23.29 -0.58 6.80
N VAL A 154 -23.10 -0.16 5.54
CA VAL A 154 -24.01 -0.31 4.40
C VAL A 154 -23.30 -0.99 3.24
#